data_AF-A0A962XF99-F1
#
_entry.id   AF-A0A962XF99-F1
#
_cell.length_a   1.000
_cell.length_b   1.000
_cell.length_c   1.000
_cell.angle_alpha   90.00
_cell.angle_beta   90.00
_cell.angle_gamma   90.00
#
_symmetry.space_group_name_H-M   'P 1'
#
loop_
_entity.id
_entity.type
_entity.pdbx_description
1 polymer ?
#
loop_
_entity_poly.entity_id
_entity_poly.type
_entity_poly.pdbx_seq_one_letter_code
_entity_poly.pdbx_strand_id
1 'polypeptide(L)'
;PAAIAKALEFAKAMTDKPTMICCKTTIGFGSPNKAGSHACHGAPLGEEEINLTKAALGWDHGPFEVPSEVYAGWDAKEKGAAAEASWNEKFAAYEAAHPALAAEFKRRMAGELPADWAAKADAFVNQCNEEAKSPATRQASLASIEAYSAALPELFGGSADLGCSNLTEWSGYKPMRAETPASNYINYGVREFGMSAIMNGIALHGGLIPFGATFLMFSEYARNALRMAALMKVQSIFVYTHDSIGLGEDGPTHQAVEQIPTLRMIPRMDVWRPCDTVESAVAWRAAVEKSDGPTCLVFSRQGLPFQAREAAQIGNIARGGYVLRDCEGTPDAIVIATGSEVGIAVEAAA
;
A
#
# COMPACT_ATOMS: atom_id res chain seq x y z
N PRO A 1 21.53 30.52 -8.80
CA PRO A 1 21.71 30.07 -7.39
C PRO A 1 20.93 30.90 -6.35
N ALA A 2 21.15 32.22 -6.28
CA ALA A 2 20.52 33.08 -5.26
C ALA A 2 18.98 33.07 -5.29
N ALA A 3 18.37 33.14 -6.49
CA ALA A 3 16.91 33.09 -6.62
C ALA A 3 16.30 31.77 -6.11
N ILE A 4 16.98 30.64 -6.32
CA ILE A 4 16.55 29.32 -5.83
C ILE A 4 16.66 29.26 -4.31
N ALA A 5 17.76 29.75 -3.73
CA ALA A 5 17.95 29.79 -2.28
C ALA A 5 16.85 30.61 -1.60
N LYS A 6 16.54 31.81 -2.12
CA LYS A 6 15.45 32.65 -1.61
C LYS A 6 14.08 31.97 -1.71
N ALA A 7 13.82 31.25 -2.80
CA ALA A 7 12.57 30.49 -2.96
C ALA A 7 12.46 29.34 -1.95
N LEU A 8 13.57 28.65 -1.65
CA LEU A 8 13.61 27.59 -0.65
C LEU A 8 13.43 28.12 0.78
N GLU A 9 14.02 29.27 1.12
CA GLU A 9 13.79 29.94 2.40
C GLU A 9 12.31 30.31 2.57
N PHE A 10 11.70 30.90 1.55
CA PHE A 10 10.27 31.22 1.55
C PHE A 10 9.42 29.96 1.72
N ALA A 11 9.71 28.89 0.98
CA ALA A 11 8.96 27.64 1.06
C ALA A 11 9.04 27.00 2.45
N LYS A 12 10.20 27.04 3.11
CA LYS A 12 10.38 26.51 4.48
C LYS A 12 9.70 27.35 5.55
N ALA A 13 9.55 28.65 5.32
CA ALA A 13 8.84 29.54 6.23
C ALA A 13 7.32 29.38 6.14
N MET A 14 6.80 28.74 5.09
CA MET A 14 5.37 28.46 4.91
C MET A 14 4.98 27.19 5.69
N THR A 15 4.24 27.35 6.79
CA THR A 15 3.89 26.24 7.70
C THR A 15 2.45 25.74 7.58
N ASP A 16 1.59 26.46 6.85
CA ASP A 16 0.15 26.16 6.74
C ASP A 16 -0.26 25.60 5.37
N LYS A 17 0.68 25.55 4.39
CA LYS A 17 0.40 25.16 3.00
C LYS A 17 1.59 24.46 2.33
N PRO A 18 1.35 23.51 1.41
CA PRO A 18 2.38 23.04 0.50
C PRO A 18 2.78 24.15 -0.48
N THR A 19 4.05 24.15 -0.90
CA THR A 19 4.60 25.18 -1.80
C THR A 19 5.09 24.54 -3.11
N MET A 20 4.71 25.13 -4.25
CA MET A 20 5.25 24.78 -5.58
C MET A 20 6.24 25.87 -6.03
N ILE A 21 7.49 25.49 -6.32
CA ILE A 21 8.51 26.40 -6.84
C ILE A 21 8.66 26.19 -8.36
N CYS A 22 8.22 27.18 -9.15
CA CYS A 22 8.30 27.14 -10.61
C CYS A 22 9.69 27.55 -11.10
N CYS A 23 10.58 26.58 -11.31
CA CYS A 23 11.92 26.80 -11.86
C CYS A 23 11.90 26.90 -13.39
N LYS A 24 12.09 28.09 -13.95
CA LYS A 24 12.33 28.26 -15.39
C LYS A 24 13.75 27.78 -15.73
N THR A 25 13.84 26.75 -16.56
CA THR A 25 15.11 26.12 -16.97
C THR A 25 15.18 25.95 -18.49
N THR A 26 16.37 25.63 -19.01
CA THR A 26 16.56 25.19 -20.40
C THR A 26 16.96 23.72 -20.37
N ILE A 27 16.15 22.85 -20.96
CA ILE A 27 16.50 21.42 -21.08
C ILE A 27 17.80 21.27 -21.90
N GLY A 28 18.70 20.40 -21.46
CA GLY A 28 20.01 20.22 -22.12
C GLY A 28 20.93 21.46 -22.04
N PHE A 29 20.74 22.35 -21.06
CA PHE A 29 21.59 23.53 -20.85
C PHE A 29 23.08 23.21 -21.00
N GLY A 30 23.79 24.02 -21.80
CA GLY A 30 25.19 23.83 -22.14
C GLY A 30 25.42 23.25 -23.54
N SER A 31 24.50 22.42 -24.07
CA SER A 31 24.60 21.87 -25.43
C SER A 31 24.32 22.93 -26.49
N PRO A 32 25.29 23.30 -27.34
CA PRO A 32 25.09 24.38 -28.30
C PRO A 32 24.00 24.07 -29.34
N ASN A 33 23.87 22.81 -29.78
CA ASN A 33 22.97 22.46 -30.87
C ASN A 33 21.66 21.82 -30.41
N LYS A 34 21.57 21.33 -29.16
CA LYS A 34 20.38 20.61 -28.68
C LYS A 34 19.69 21.26 -27.48
N ALA A 35 20.30 22.23 -26.79
CA ALA A 35 19.67 22.92 -25.67
C ALA A 35 18.34 23.57 -26.07
N GLY A 36 17.33 23.44 -25.22
CA GLY A 36 15.98 23.96 -25.47
C GLY A 36 15.16 23.15 -26.47
N SER A 37 15.66 22.00 -26.95
CA SER A 37 14.94 21.15 -27.90
C SER A 37 14.56 19.78 -27.29
N HIS A 38 13.59 19.11 -27.90
CA HIS A 38 13.24 17.73 -27.52
C HIS A 38 14.35 16.71 -27.84
N ALA A 39 15.33 17.07 -28.68
CA ALA A 39 16.39 16.16 -29.12
C ALA A 39 17.35 15.76 -27.99
N CYS A 40 17.39 16.51 -26.87
CA CYS A 40 18.18 16.16 -25.69
C CYS A 40 17.37 15.45 -24.59
N HIS A 41 16.12 15.04 -24.86
CA HIS A 41 15.24 14.47 -23.83
C HIS A 41 15.59 13.03 -23.44
N GLY A 42 15.70 12.13 -24.42
CA GLY A 42 15.74 10.68 -24.16
C GLY A 42 16.79 9.90 -24.96
N ALA A 43 17.76 10.60 -25.57
CA ALA A 43 18.83 9.98 -26.34
C ALA A 43 20.19 10.58 -25.95
N PRO A 44 21.28 9.81 -26.05
CA PRO A 44 22.63 10.34 -25.90
C PRO A 44 22.87 11.55 -26.82
N LEU A 45 23.65 12.53 -26.35
CA LEU A 45 23.98 13.72 -27.15
C LEU A 45 24.84 13.37 -28.36
N GLY A 46 25.71 12.36 -28.25
CA GLY A 46 26.75 12.04 -29.23
C GLY A 46 28.08 12.72 -28.86
N GLU A 47 29.20 12.10 -29.23
CA GLU A 47 30.54 12.50 -28.80
C GLU A 47 30.92 13.94 -29.21
N GLU A 48 30.63 14.31 -30.46
CA GLU A 48 30.86 15.67 -30.96
C GLU A 48 30.09 16.71 -30.12
N GLU A 49 28.80 16.48 -29.88
CA GLU A 49 27.97 17.38 -29.09
C GLU A 49 28.39 17.42 -27.62
N ILE A 50 28.88 16.31 -27.06
CA ILE A 50 29.44 16.27 -25.70
C ILE A 50 30.67 17.16 -25.60
N ASN A 51 31.59 17.10 -26.58
CA ASN A 51 32.80 17.93 -26.59
C ASN A 51 32.45 19.42 -26.72
N LEU A 52 31.49 19.76 -27.58
CA LEU A 52 30.97 21.13 -27.70
C LEU A 52 30.30 21.61 -26.40
N THR A 53 29.54 20.73 -25.74
CA THR A 53 28.90 21.02 -24.44
C THR A 53 29.94 21.28 -23.35
N LYS A 54 30.98 20.44 -23.26
CA LYS A 54 32.10 20.62 -22.32
C LYS A 54 32.79 21.97 -22.53
N ALA A 55 33.12 22.29 -23.77
CA ALA A 55 33.73 23.57 -24.12
C ALA A 55 32.82 24.76 -23.74
N ALA A 56 31.51 24.68 -23.99
CA ALA A 56 30.55 25.72 -23.64
C ALA A 56 30.37 25.90 -22.11
N LEU A 57 30.53 24.83 -21.33
CA LEU A 57 30.45 24.85 -19.86
C LEU A 57 31.79 25.14 -19.17
N GLY A 58 32.90 25.17 -19.93
CA GLY A 58 34.25 25.27 -19.37
C GLY A 58 34.64 24.05 -18.54
N TRP A 59 34.22 22.85 -18.96
CA TRP A 59 34.51 21.59 -18.27
C TRP A 59 35.60 20.80 -18.99
N ASP A 60 36.83 20.89 -18.49
CA ASP A 60 38.02 20.31 -19.14
C ASP A 60 38.40 18.91 -18.63
N HIS A 61 37.57 18.28 -17.81
CA HIS A 61 37.84 16.95 -17.26
C HIS A 61 37.32 15.80 -18.16
N GLY A 62 37.96 14.64 -18.03
CA GLY A 62 37.60 13.41 -18.73
C GLY A 62 36.21 12.87 -18.34
N PRO A 63 35.67 11.89 -19.09
CA PRO A 63 34.45 11.19 -18.71
C PRO A 63 34.63 10.52 -17.33
N PHE A 64 33.67 10.74 -16.42
CA PHE A 64 33.69 10.21 -15.05
C PHE A 64 34.87 10.68 -14.17
N GLU A 65 35.62 11.69 -14.61
CA GLU A 65 36.62 12.38 -13.80
C GLU A 65 35.95 13.51 -13.02
N VAL A 66 36.04 13.45 -11.69
CA VAL A 66 35.50 14.49 -10.79
C VAL A 66 36.64 15.02 -9.92
N PRO A 67 36.97 16.32 -10.01
CA PRO A 67 38.06 16.91 -9.24
C PRO A 67 37.84 16.85 -7.73
N SER A 68 38.92 16.84 -6.97
CA SER A 68 38.90 16.71 -5.51
C SER A 68 38.13 17.84 -4.81
N GLU A 69 38.20 19.06 -5.34
CA GLU A 69 37.52 20.24 -4.84
C GLU A 69 36.00 20.16 -5.08
N VAL A 70 35.57 19.51 -6.16
CA VAL A 70 34.14 19.24 -6.41
C VAL A 70 33.66 18.20 -5.40
N TYR A 71 34.40 17.12 -5.18
CA TYR A 71 34.07 16.16 -4.12
C TYR A 71 34.00 16.82 -2.75
N ALA A 72 34.98 17.65 -2.38
CA ALA A 72 34.99 18.37 -1.12
C ALA A 72 33.80 19.33 -0.97
N GLY A 73 33.39 20.00 -2.05
CA GLY A 73 32.22 20.89 -2.05
C GLY A 73 30.86 20.17 -1.98
N TRP A 74 30.81 18.89 -2.36
CA TRP A 74 29.60 18.06 -2.32
C TRP A 74 29.54 17.09 -1.14
N ASP A 75 30.65 16.89 -0.41
CA ASP A 75 30.68 15.97 0.71
C ASP A 75 29.73 16.43 1.83
N ALA A 76 28.76 15.58 2.14
CA ALA A 76 27.77 15.83 3.19
C ALA A 76 27.91 14.85 4.36
N LYS A 77 29.00 14.07 4.42
CA LYS A 77 29.15 12.98 5.40
C LYS A 77 29.21 13.54 6.82
N GLU A 78 30.05 14.55 7.06
CA GLU A 78 30.18 15.17 8.39
C GLU A 78 28.89 15.88 8.80
N LYS A 79 28.28 16.63 7.87
CA LYS A 79 27.00 17.33 8.12
C LYS A 79 25.86 16.35 8.43
N GLY A 80 25.77 15.24 7.68
CA GLY A 80 24.79 14.19 7.89
C GLY A 80 24.99 13.49 9.23
N ALA A 81 26.22 13.08 9.53
CA ALA A 81 26.58 12.44 10.80
C ALA A 81 26.25 13.35 12.00
N ALA A 82 26.55 14.65 11.92
CA ALA A 82 26.21 15.59 12.98
C ALA A 82 24.69 15.76 13.17
N ALA A 83 23.92 15.82 12.08
CA ALA A 83 22.47 15.93 12.14
C ALA A 83 21.82 14.66 12.74
N GLU A 84 22.29 13.48 12.34
CA GLU A 84 21.84 12.19 12.86
C GLU A 84 22.23 12.00 14.32
N ALA A 85 23.47 12.36 14.72
CA ALA A 85 23.90 12.33 16.11
C ALA A 85 23.01 13.20 17.01
N SER A 86 22.71 14.42 16.56
CA SER A 86 21.78 15.32 17.27
C SER A 86 20.37 14.75 17.37
N TRP A 87 19.88 14.05 16.33
CA TRP A 87 18.59 13.36 16.39
C TRP A 87 18.61 12.19 17.38
N ASN A 88 19.68 11.39 17.38
CA ASN A 88 19.86 10.26 18.29
C ASN A 88 19.88 10.71 19.77
N GLU A 89 20.55 11.82 20.09
CA GLU A 89 20.52 12.41 21.43
C GLU A 89 19.09 12.81 21.85
N LYS A 90 18.35 13.47 20.95
CA LYS A 90 16.94 13.84 21.20
C LYS A 90 16.06 12.61 21.39
N PHE A 91 16.27 11.57 20.58
CA PHE A 91 15.50 10.35 20.66
C PHE A 91 15.82 9.54 21.92
N ALA A 92 17.08 9.51 22.36
CA ALA A 92 17.46 8.91 23.65
C ALA A 92 16.80 9.64 24.84
N ALA A 93 16.74 10.98 24.80
CA ALA A 93 16.01 11.75 25.81
C ALA A 93 14.50 11.46 25.76
N TYR A 94 13.91 11.34 24.57
CA TYR A 94 12.51 10.94 24.38
C TYR A 94 12.23 9.53 24.93
N GLU A 95 13.13 8.58 24.68
CA GLU A 95 13.02 7.21 25.18
C GLU A 95 13.08 7.14 26.71
N ALA A 96 13.98 7.91 27.34
CA ALA A 96 14.05 8.00 28.79
C ALA A 96 12.76 8.60 29.40
N ALA A 97 12.14 9.57 28.73
CA ALA A 97 10.91 10.22 29.19
C ALA A 97 9.62 9.42 28.87
N HIS A 98 9.63 8.66 27.77
CA HIS A 98 8.46 7.96 27.21
C HIS A 98 8.81 6.54 26.73
N PRO A 99 9.24 5.64 27.62
CA PRO A 99 9.81 4.34 27.23
C PRO A 99 8.86 3.49 26.39
N ALA A 100 7.56 3.45 26.73
CA ALA A 100 6.58 2.69 25.97
C ALA A 100 6.33 3.26 24.57
N LEU A 101 6.27 4.59 24.41
CA LEU A 101 6.06 5.22 23.10
C LEU A 101 7.31 5.11 22.21
N ALA A 102 8.51 5.20 22.80
CA ALA A 102 9.76 5.01 22.07
C ALA A 102 9.94 3.57 21.59
N ALA A 103 9.60 2.58 22.42
CA ALA A 103 9.57 1.17 22.02
C ALA A 103 8.60 0.96 20.84
N GLU A 104 7.41 1.57 20.91
CA GLU A 104 6.42 1.47 19.85
C GLU A 104 6.83 2.17 18.55
N PHE A 105 7.48 3.34 18.64
CA PHE A 105 8.07 4.01 17.49
C PHE A 105 9.15 3.14 16.84
N LYS A 106 10.08 2.58 17.62
CA LYS A 106 11.15 1.70 17.11
C LYS A 106 10.57 0.48 16.40
N ARG A 107 9.62 -0.23 17.03
CA ARG A 107 8.94 -1.41 16.46
C ARG A 107 8.30 -1.09 15.11
N ARG A 108 7.51 0.00 15.06
CA ARG A 108 6.81 0.41 13.84
C ARG A 108 7.76 0.85 12.74
N MET A 109 8.83 1.58 13.07
CA MET A 109 9.85 1.99 12.10
C MET A 109 10.67 0.80 11.58
N ALA A 110 10.81 -0.26 12.38
CA ALA A 110 11.40 -1.53 11.95
C ALA A 110 10.45 -2.40 11.11
N GLY A 111 9.16 -2.06 11.03
CA GLY A 111 8.14 -2.85 10.34
C GLY A 111 7.82 -4.17 11.05
N GLU A 112 8.11 -4.27 12.34
CA GLU A 112 7.84 -5.46 13.15
C GLU A 112 6.41 -5.43 13.69
N LEU A 113 5.71 -6.57 13.70
CA LEU A 113 4.39 -6.68 14.33
C LEU A 113 4.52 -6.88 15.85
N PRO A 114 3.47 -6.58 16.65
CA PRO A 114 3.48 -6.88 18.08
C PRO A 114 3.77 -8.36 18.37
N ALA A 115 4.50 -8.66 19.44
CA ALA A 115 4.90 -10.02 19.78
C ALA A 115 3.70 -10.97 20.02
N ASP A 116 2.54 -10.44 20.42
CA ASP A 116 1.31 -11.19 20.65
C ASP A 116 0.35 -11.20 19.44
N TRP A 117 0.79 -10.65 18.29
CA TRP A 117 -0.02 -10.54 17.07
C TRP A 117 -0.59 -11.89 16.62
N ALA A 118 0.27 -12.91 16.49
CA ALA A 118 -0.14 -14.22 16.00
C ALA A 118 -1.25 -14.84 16.86
N ALA A 119 -1.11 -14.77 18.19
CA ALA A 119 -2.10 -15.29 19.13
C ALA A 119 -3.44 -14.55 19.04
N LYS A 120 -3.41 -13.21 18.89
CA LYS A 120 -4.62 -12.40 18.70
C LYS A 120 -5.31 -12.70 17.37
N ALA A 121 -4.54 -12.85 16.29
CA ALA A 121 -5.06 -13.19 14.98
C ALA A 121 -5.70 -14.59 14.98
N ASP A 122 -5.04 -15.59 15.58
CA ASP A 122 -5.57 -16.94 15.76
C ASP A 122 -6.87 -16.95 16.56
N ALA A 123 -6.92 -16.21 17.67
CA ALA A 123 -8.12 -16.09 18.50
C ALA A 123 -9.31 -15.52 17.71
N PHE A 124 -9.10 -14.48 16.91
CA PHE A 124 -10.15 -13.89 16.10
C PHE A 124 -10.62 -14.80 14.96
N VAL A 125 -9.70 -15.51 14.30
CA VAL A 125 -10.05 -16.50 13.27
C VAL A 125 -10.91 -17.63 13.87
N ASN A 126 -10.53 -18.13 15.05
CA ASN A 126 -11.30 -19.16 15.76
C ASN A 126 -12.69 -18.63 16.17
N GLN A 127 -12.77 -17.41 16.69
CA GLN A 127 -14.05 -16.76 17.00
C GLN A 127 -14.96 -16.69 15.76
N CYS A 128 -14.42 -16.27 14.60
CA CYS A 128 -15.18 -16.22 13.36
C CYS A 128 -15.73 -17.60 12.94
N ASN A 129 -14.98 -18.67 13.21
CA ASN A 129 -15.39 -20.04 12.93
C ASN A 129 -16.47 -20.54 13.91
N GLU A 130 -16.35 -20.21 15.20
CA GLU A 130 -17.33 -20.56 16.24
C GLU A 130 -18.67 -19.85 16.04
N GLU A 131 -18.64 -18.57 15.65
CA GLU A 131 -19.85 -17.78 15.43
C GLU A 131 -20.62 -18.21 14.18
N ALA A 132 -19.93 -18.82 13.19
CA ALA A 132 -20.52 -19.38 11.97
C ALA A 132 -21.49 -18.43 11.23
N LYS A 133 -21.19 -17.12 11.23
CA LYS A 133 -22.05 -16.10 10.63
C LYS A 133 -21.90 -16.08 9.10
N SER A 134 -22.98 -15.72 8.41
CA SER A 134 -23.04 -15.61 6.95
C SER A 134 -23.27 -14.16 6.46
N PRO A 135 -22.46 -13.16 6.88
CA PRO A 135 -22.59 -11.79 6.40
C PRO A 135 -22.01 -11.63 5.00
N ALA A 136 -22.09 -10.42 4.44
CA ALA A 136 -21.29 -10.11 3.25
C ALA A 136 -19.80 -10.07 3.61
N THR A 137 -18.89 -10.46 2.72
CA THR A 137 -17.47 -10.47 3.08
C THR A 137 -16.88 -9.07 3.25
N ARG A 138 -17.53 -8.01 2.74
CA ARG A 138 -17.20 -6.62 3.12
C ARG A 138 -17.49 -6.31 4.60
N GLN A 139 -18.52 -6.93 5.18
CA GLN A 139 -18.81 -6.81 6.61
C GLN A 139 -17.83 -7.64 7.43
N ALA A 140 -17.44 -8.83 6.93
CA ALA A 140 -16.37 -9.62 7.53
C ALA A 140 -15.01 -8.87 7.49
N SER A 141 -14.75 -8.12 6.42
CA SER A 141 -13.61 -7.21 6.32
C SER A 141 -13.65 -6.15 7.42
N LEU A 142 -14.79 -5.47 7.62
CA LEU A 142 -14.93 -4.51 8.72
C LEU A 142 -14.66 -5.17 10.08
N ALA A 143 -15.23 -6.36 10.33
CA ALA A 143 -15.00 -7.09 11.57
C ALA A 143 -13.51 -7.42 11.78
N SER A 144 -12.78 -7.72 10.71
CA SER A 144 -11.34 -7.94 10.75
C SER A 144 -10.57 -6.66 11.08
N ILE A 145 -10.96 -5.52 10.49
CA ILE A 145 -10.37 -4.21 10.82
C ILE A 145 -10.62 -3.87 12.30
N GLU A 146 -11.84 -4.07 12.81
CA GLU A 146 -12.19 -3.86 14.22
C GLU A 146 -11.28 -4.68 15.14
N ALA A 147 -11.17 -5.98 14.89
CA ALA A 147 -10.38 -6.89 15.72
C ALA A 147 -8.88 -6.57 15.68
N TYR A 148 -8.33 -6.32 14.48
CA TYR A 148 -6.89 -6.17 14.30
C TYR A 148 -6.39 -4.76 14.64
N SER A 149 -7.19 -3.71 14.43
CA SER A 149 -6.80 -2.33 14.75
C SER A 149 -6.52 -2.12 16.24
N ALA A 150 -7.15 -2.90 17.12
CA ALA A 150 -6.88 -2.87 18.55
C ALA A 150 -5.45 -3.31 18.92
N ALA A 151 -4.83 -4.16 18.08
CA ALA A 151 -3.46 -4.62 18.23
C ALA A 151 -2.46 -3.82 17.39
N LEU A 152 -2.91 -3.12 16.35
CA LEU A 152 -2.09 -2.47 15.35
C LEU A 152 -2.37 -0.97 15.30
N PRO A 153 -1.79 -0.16 16.21
CA PRO A 153 -1.92 1.30 16.15
C PRO A 153 -1.30 1.91 14.88
N GLU A 154 -0.46 1.16 14.16
CA GLU A 154 0.09 1.51 12.86
C GLU A 154 -0.85 1.26 11.68
N LEU A 155 -1.99 0.59 11.87
CA LEU A 155 -2.98 0.40 10.82
C LEU A 155 -3.60 1.75 10.46
N PHE A 156 -3.43 2.16 9.20
CA PHE A 156 -3.77 3.50 8.74
C PHE A 156 -4.66 3.43 7.51
N GLY A 157 -5.94 3.71 7.71
CA GLY A 157 -6.98 3.43 6.74
C GLY A 157 -7.36 4.59 5.83
N GLY A 158 -8.26 4.29 4.90
CA GLY A 158 -8.98 5.29 4.14
C GLY A 158 -9.86 4.68 3.05
N SER A 159 -10.65 5.53 2.41
CA SER A 159 -11.45 5.16 1.24
C SER A 159 -11.58 6.33 0.29
N ALA A 160 -11.71 6.00 -1.00
CA ALA A 160 -12.01 6.94 -2.06
C ALA A 160 -13.52 7.30 -2.05
N ASP A 161 -13.94 8.07 -1.04
CA ASP A 161 -15.33 8.53 -0.83
C ASP A 161 -16.38 7.44 -0.57
N LEU A 162 -15.95 6.20 -0.39
CA LEU A 162 -16.82 5.04 -0.26
C LEU A 162 -16.69 4.37 1.12
N GLY A 163 -16.24 5.08 2.15
CA GLY A 163 -15.95 4.51 3.48
C GLY A 163 -17.12 3.73 4.09
N CYS A 164 -18.33 4.29 4.00
CA CYS A 164 -19.57 3.66 4.46
C CYS A 164 -20.05 2.49 3.57
N SER A 165 -19.59 2.39 2.32
CA SER A 165 -19.99 1.35 1.37
C SER A 165 -18.98 0.20 1.30
N ASN A 166 -17.69 0.52 1.37
CA ASN A 166 -16.60 -0.45 1.53
C ASN A 166 -16.53 -1.01 2.94
N LEU A 167 -17.14 -0.32 3.92
CA LEU A 167 -17.11 -0.64 5.34
C LEU A 167 -15.69 -0.61 5.91
N THR A 168 -15.06 0.55 5.80
CA THR A 168 -13.71 0.81 6.32
C THR A 168 -13.68 1.74 7.53
N GLU A 169 -14.85 2.19 7.99
CA GLU A 169 -15.03 3.06 9.16
C GLU A 169 -15.37 2.20 10.38
N TRP A 170 -14.32 1.71 11.06
CA TRP A 170 -14.43 0.90 12.28
C TRP A 170 -14.63 1.80 13.51
N SER A 171 -15.01 1.23 14.66
CA SER A 171 -15.34 1.96 15.89
C SER A 171 -14.25 2.92 16.39
N GLY A 172 -12.99 2.63 16.09
CA GLY A 172 -11.82 3.44 16.43
C GLY A 172 -11.30 4.35 15.30
N TYR A 173 -12.04 4.50 14.19
CA TYR A 173 -11.61 5.36 13.09
C TYR A 173 -11.56 6.84 13.50
N LYS A 174 -10.49 7.52 13.08
CA LYS A 174 -10.21 8.93 13.39
C LYS A 174 -9.82 9.65 12.11
N PRO A 175 -10.78 10.28 11.42
CA PRO A 175 -10.53 10.90 10.13
C PRO A 175 -9.59 12.09 10.25
N MET A 176 -8.60 12.15 9.35
CA MET A 176 -7.63 13.22 9.26
C MET A 176 -8.31 14.52 8.81
N ARG A 177 -8.18 15.55 9.65
CA ARG A 177 -8.60 16.94 9.39
C ARG A 177 -7.47 17.86 9.82
N ALA A 178 -7.47 19.10 9.36
CA ALA A 178 -6.40 20.07 9.62
C ALA A 178 -6.02 20.18 11.11
N GLU A 179 -7.01 20.10 12.00
CA GLU A 179 -6.85 20.31 13.44
C GLU A 179 -6.93 19.02 14.28
N THR A 180 -6.88 17.83 13.66
CA THR A 180 -7.06 16.55 14.38
C THR A 180 -5.74 15.83 14.60
N PRO A 181 -5.13 15.93 15.80
CA PRO A 181 -3.94 15.14 16.13
C PRO A 181 -4.29 13.65 16.18
N ALA A 182 -3.31 12.79 15.88
CA ALA A 182 -3.43 11.32 15.97
C ALA A 182 -4.58 10.70 15.15
N SER A 183 -4.76 11.18 13.92
CA SER A 183 -5.65 10.53 12.94
C SER A 183 -5.06 9.21 12.43
N ASN A 184 -5.94 8.28 12.06
CA ASN A 184 -5.59 6.96 11.53
C ASN A 184 -6.41 6.63 10.26
N TYR A 185 -7.08 7.63 9.68
CA TYR A 185 -7.95 7.44 8.53
C TYR A 185 -7.92 8.65 7.58
N ILE A 186 -7.82 8.43 6.27
CA ILE A 186 -7.92 9.48 5.24
C ILE A 186 -9.21 9.34 4.44
N ASN A 187 -9.99 10.42 4.37
CA ASN A 187 -11.04 10.57 3.37
C ASN A 187 -10.41 11.09 2.07
N TYR A 188 -10.09 10.20 1.13
CA TYR A 188 -9.36 10.57 -0.09
C TYR A 188 -10.20 11.36 -1.09
N GLY A 189 -11.54 11.30 -0.97
CA GLY A 189 -12.47 11.70 -2.03
C GLY A 189 -12.40 10.75 -3.23
N VAL A 190 -13.11 11.05 -4.32
CA VAL A 190 -13.15 10.22 -5.54
C VAL A 190 -11.83 10.33 -6.31
N ARG A 191 -10.79 9.65 -5.81
CA ARG A 191 -9.38 9.81 -6.22
C ARG A 191 -8.59 8.50 -6.09
N GLU A 192 -9.05 7.42 -6.69
CA GLU A 192 -8.51 6.06 -6.54
C GLU A 192 -7.01 5.97 -6.87
N PHE A 193 -6.58 6.61 -7.96
CA PHE A 193 -5.17 6.61 -8.35
C PHE A 193 -4.32 7.40 -7.35
N GLY A 194 -4.79 8.60 -6.97
CA GLY A 194 -4.13 9.44 -5.97
C GLY A 194 -4.03 8.73 -4.62
N MET A 195 -5.12 8.13 -4.15
CA MET A 195 -5.18 7.29 -2.95
C MET A 195 -4.10 6.21 -2.99
N SER A 196 -4.08 5.42 -4.05
CA SER A 196 -3.17 4.27 -4.16
C SER A 196 -1.70 4.70 -4.23
N ALA A 197 -1.40 5.79 -4.93
CA ALA A 197 -0.04 6.35 -4.97
C ALA A 197 0.38 6.95 -3.62
N ILE A 198 -0.54 7.64 -2.91
CA ILE A 198 -0.30 8.17 -1.57
C ILE A 198 -0.04 7.03 -0.58
N MET A 199 -0.82 5.95 -0.63
CA MET A 199 -0.59 4.75 0.19
C MET A 199 0.81 4.18 -0.02
N ASN A 200 1.27 4.07 -1.28
CA ASN A 200 2.64 3.63 -1.56
C ASN A 200 3.67 4.56 -0.90
N GLY A 201 3.44 5.87 -0.90
CA GLY A 201 4.29 6.85 -0.21
C GLY A 201 4.28 6.69 1.31
N ILE A 202 3.12 6.40 1.90
CA ILE A 202 2.98 6.11 3.34
C ILE A 202 3.77 4.85 3.71
N ALA A 203 3.64 3.78 2.93
CA ALA A 203 4.40 2.54 3.15
C ALA A 203 5.92 2.77 3.00
N LEU A 204 6.36 3.54 2.00
CA LEU A 204 7.77 3.89 1.80
C LEU A 204 8.35 4.75 2.92
N HIS A 205 7.54 5.60 3.56
CA HIS A 205 7.97 6.40 4.69
C HIS A 205 8.29 5.53 5.93
N GLY A 206 7.59 4.41 6.09
CA GLY A 206 7.71 3.53 7.25
C GLY A 206 6.92 4.01 8.46
N GLY A 207 6.70 3.10 9.40
CA GLY A 207 5.97 3.35 10.65
C GLY A 207 4.45 3.15 10.60
N LEU A 208 3.86 2.91 9.41
CA LEU A 208 2.43 2.71 9.19
C LEU A 208 2.17 1.55 8.21
N ILE A 209 1.05 0.85 8.40
CA ILE A 209 0.52 -0.16 7.47
C ILE A 209 -0.71 0.45 6.79
N PRO A 210 -0.58 1.01 5.57
CA PRO A 210 -1.67 1.67 4.90
C PRO A 210 -2.66 0.67 4.28
N PHE A 211 -3.95 0.92 4.48
CA PHE A 211 -5.00 0.33 3.67
C PHE A 211 -5.89 1.41 3.03
N GLY A 212 -6.43 1.13 1.85
CA GLY A 212 -7.30 2.04 1.12
C GLY A 212 -8.33 1.28 0.31
N ALA A 213 -9.54 1.85 0.22
CA ALA A 213 -10.68 1.14 -0.35
C ALA A 213 -11.41 1.90 -1.45
N THR A 214 -11.96 1.13 -2.39
CA THR A 214 -12.95 1.54 -3.38
C THR A 214 -13.70 0.28 -3.89
N PHE A 215 -14.57 0.41 -4.89
CA PHE A 215 -15.15 -0.76 -5.57
C PHE A 215 -14.13 -1.44 -6.48
N LEU A 216 -14.25 -2.75 -6.68
CA LEU A 216 -13.29 -3.52 -7.47
C LEU A 216 -13.13 -2.99 -8.90
N MET A 217 -14.23 -2.57 -9.53
CA MET A 217 -14.19 -1.97 -10.86
C MET A 217 -13.21 -0.79 -10.93
N PHE A 218 -13.21 0.08 -9.91
CA PHE A 218 -12.36 1.26 -9.88
C PHE A 218 -10.90 0.98 -9.52
N SER A 219 -10.52 -0.29 -9.31
CA SER A 219 -9.11 -0.70 -9.34
C SER A 219 -8.44 -0.35 -10.68
N GLU A 220 -9.21 -0.25 -11.77
CA GLU A 220 -8.70 0.18 -13.07
C GLU A 220 -8.20 1.62 -13.08
N TYR A 221 -8.86 2.53 -12.36
CA TYR A 221 -8.40 3.92 -12.23
C TYR A 221 -7.02 3.99 -11.56
N ALA A 222 -6.75 3.09 -10.62
CA ALA A 222 -5.52 3.08 -9.84
C ALA A 222 -4.44 2.13 -10.41
N ARG A 223 -4.71 1.43 -11.51
CA ARG A 223 -3.99 0.22 -11.94
C ARG A 223 -2.47 0.33 -11.92
N ASN A 224 -1.92 1.47 -12.36
CA ASN A 224 -0.49 1.66 -12.38
C ASN A 224 0.12 1.87 -10.98
N ALA A 225 -0.59 2.52 -10.05
CA ALA A 225 -0.14 2.62 -8.65
C ALA A 225 -0.09 1.24 -7.97
N LEU A 226 -1.02 0.34 -8.27
CA LEU A 226 -1.01 -1.05 -7.78
C LEU A 226 0.22 -1.79 -8.31
N ARG A 227 0.51 -1.66 -9.61
CA ARG A 227 1.73 -2.21 -10.22
C ARG A 227 3.00 -1.64 -9.57
N MET A 228 3.02 -0.34 -9.26
CA MET A 228 4.14 0.31 -8.59
C MET A 228 4.33 -0.22 -7.17
N ALA A 229 3.25 -0.47 -6.42
CA ALA A 229 3.33 -1.08 -5.09
C ALA A 229 4.04 -2.44 -5.16
N ALA A 230 3.66 -3.27 -6.14
CA ALA A 230 4.26 -4.59 -6.36
C ALA A 230 5.72 -4.53 -6.81
N LEU A 231 6.04 -3.60 -7.71
CA LEU A 231 7.40 -3.36 -8.18
C LEU A 231 8.33 -2.89 -7.05
N MET A 232 7.85 -1.97 -6.21
CA MET A 232 8.59 -1.41 -5.09
C MET A 232 8.65 -2.34 -3.87
N LYS A 233 7.87 -3.43 -3.87
CA LYS A 233 7.77 -4.40 -2.76
C LYS A 233 7.29 -3.77 -1.46
N VAL A 234 6.31 -2.86 -1.55
CA VAL A 234 5.78 -2.14 -0.39
C VAL A 234 4.47 -2.73 0.09
N GLN A 235 4.30 -2.77 1.41
CA GLN A 235 3.09 -3.26 2.07
C GLN A 235 1.95 -2.26 1.94
N SER A 236 1.19 -2.35 0.85
CA SER A 236 -0.05 -1.60 0.64
C SER A 236 -1.23 -2.56 0.54
N ILE A 237 -2.23 -2.36 1.38
CA ILE A 237 -3.41 -3.23 1.45
C ILE A 237 -4.57 -2.56 0.71
N PHE A 238 -4.90 -3.06 -0.48
CA PHE A 238 -5.98 -2.54 -1.31
C PHE A 238 -7.27 -3.32 -1.03
N VAL A 239 -8.28 -2.64 -0.48
CA VAL A 239 -9.56 -3.23 -0.10
C VAL A 239 -10.60 -2.93 -1.18
N TYR A 240 -10.93 -3.94 -1.98
CA TYR A 240 -11.90 -3.85 -3.05
C TYR A 240 -13.19 -4.56 -2.67
N THR A 241 -14.32 -3.86 -2.75
CA THR A 241 -15.63 -4.46 -2.50
C THR A 241 -16.49 -4.47 -3.77
N HIS A 242 -17.69 -5.06 -3.73
CA HIS A 242 -18.60 -5.16 -4.88
C HIS A 242 -17.90 -5.89 -6.04
N ASP A 243 -17.47 -7.11 -5.77
CA ASP A 243 -16.51 -7.87 -6.56
C ASP A 243 -17.03 -8.50 -7.86
N SER A 244 -18.33 -8.42 -8.14
CA SER A 244 -18.97 -9.24 -9.17
C SER A 244 -20.32 -8.67 -9.60
N ILE A 245 -20.98 -9.38 -10.53
CA ILE A 245 -22.40 -9.19 -10.86
C ILE A 245 -23.34 -9.25 -9.64
N GLY A 246 -22.89 -9.86 -8.53
CA GLY A 246 -23.62 -9.91 -7.26
C GLY A 246 -23.90 -8.53 -6.63
N LEU A 247 -23.28 -7.45 -7.14
CA LEU A 247 -23.63 -6.11 -6.72
C LEU A 247 -25.02 -5.67 -7.19
N GLY A 248 -25.57 -6.25 -8.25
CA GLY A 248 -26.93 -5.98 -8.73
C GLY A 248 -27.06 -4.72 -9.59
N GLU A 249 -27.92 -3.80 -9.18
CA GLU A 249 -28.62 -2.83 -10.03
C GLU A 249 -27.76 -1.70 -10.60
N ASP A 250 -26.57 -1.42 -10.06
CA ASP A 250 -25.66 -0.40 -10.64
C ASP A 250 -25.15 -0.80 -12.03
N GLY A 251 -25.27 -2.09 -12.38
CA GLY A 251 -25.15 -2.57 -13.75
C GLY A 251 -23.71 -2.69 -14.26
N PRO A 252 -23.53 -2.86 -15.58
CA PRO A 252 -22.29 -3.35 -16.18
C PRO A 252 -21.10 -2.39 -16.03
N THR A 253 -21.34 -1.10 -15.73
CA THR A 253 -20.28 -0.14 -15.48
C THR A 253 -19.63 -0.29 -14.11
N HIS A 254 -20.26 -1.03 -13.18
CA HIS A 254 -19.78 -1.27 -11.82
C HIS A 254 -19.44 -2.74 -11.58
N GLN A 255 -20.08 -3.65 -12.33
CA GLN A 255 -19.93 -5.10 -12.16
C GLN A 255 -18.56 -5.55 -12.69
N ALA A 256 -17.68 -5.91 -11.77
CA ALA A 256 -16.37 -6.45 -12.11
C ALA A 256 -16.48 -7.83 -12.75
N VAL A 257 -15.69 -8.06 -13.80
CA VAL A 257 -15.62 -9.33 -14.56
C VAL A 257 -14.17 -9.77 -14.71
N GLU A 258 -13.32 -8.93 -15.31
CA GLU A 258 -11.92 -9.21 -15.65
C GLU A 258 -10.91 -8.63 -14.65
N GLN A 259 -11.35 -7.86 -13.66
CA GLN A 259 -10.45 -7.15 -12.75
C GLN A 259 -9.65 -8.12 -11.86
N ILE A 260 -10.28 -9.20 -11.36
CA ILE A 260 -9.57 -10.22 -10.56
C ILE A 260 -8.47 -10.94 -11.36
N PRO A 261 -8.73 -11.55 -12.54
CA PRO A 261 -7.66 -12.23 -13.29
C PRO A 261 -6.55 -11.27 -13.70
N THR A 262 -6.87 -10.03 -14.07
CA THR A 262 -5.81 -9.06 -14.38
C THR A 262 -4.98 -8.75 -13.13
N LEU A 263 -5.58 -8.56 -11.95
CA LEU A 263 -4.82 -8.32 -10.70
C LEU A 263 -3.87 -9.49 -10.38
N ARG A 264 -4.34 -10.74 -10.57
CA ARG A 264 -3.53 -11.95 -10.40
C ARG A 264 -2.33 -12.03 -11.36
N MET A 265 -2.40 -11.36 -12.50
CA MET A 265 -1.30 -11.30 -13.48
C MET A 265 -0.22 -10.27 -13.12
N ILE A 266 -0.42 -9.41 -12.12
CA ILE A 266 0.62 -8.48 -11.66
C ILE A 266 1.63 -9.28 -10.83
N PRO A 267 2.91 -9.34 -11.22
CA PRO A 267 3.92 -10.04 -10.41
C PRO A 267 4.02 -9.45 -9.01
N ARG A 268 4.15 -10.31 -7.99
CA ARG A 268 4.20 -9.95 -6.55
C ARG A 268 2.91 -9.36 -5.95
N MET A 269 1.80 -9.37 -6.68
CA MET A 269 0.50 -9.00 -6.13
C MET A 269 -0.17 -10.24 -5.53
N ASP A 270 -0.46 -10.21 -4.24
CA ASP A 270 -1.35 -11.22 -3.63
C ASP A 270 -2.80 -10.78 -3.84
N VAL A 271 -3.66 -11.70 -4.26
CA VAL A 271 -5.09 -11.41 -4.52
C VAL A 271 -5.94 -12.43 -3.78
N TRP A 272 -6.58 -11.98 -2.71
CA TRP A 272 -7.47 -12.79 -1.89
C TRP A 272 -8.93 -12.49 -2.24
N ARG A 273 -9.70 -13.54 -2.49
CA ARG A 273 -11.15 -13.46 -2.70
C ARG A 273 -11.85 -14.45 -1.76
N PRO A 274 -11.99 -14.09 -0.47
CA PRO A 274 -12.47 -15.00 0.57
C PRO A 274 -13.95 -15.35 0.39
N CYS A 275 -14.31 -16.59 0.74
CA CYS A 275 -15.69 -17.09 0.61
C CYS A 275 -16.59 -16.81 1.82
N ASP A 276 -16.04 -16.48 2.99
CA ASP A 276 -16.79 -16.24 4.22
C ASP A 276 -15.99 -15.44 5.26
N THR A 277 -16.48 -15.41 6.50
CA THR A 277 -15.88 -14.70 7.64
C THR A 277 -14.48 -15.20 7.98
N VAL A 278 -14.26 -16.52 7.97
CA VAL A 278 -13.00 -17.15 8.38
C VAL A 278 -11.92 -16.84 7.36
N GLU A 279 -12.22 -17.02 6.06
CA GLU A 279 -11.26 -16.67 5.01
C GLU A 279 -10.99 -15.17 4.96
N SER A 280 -11.98 -14.32 5.26
CA SER A 280 -11.79 -12.86 5.32
C SER A 280 -10.82 -12.46 6.43
N ALA A 281 -10.94 -13.08 7.61
CA ALA A 281 -10.04 -12.84 8.74
C ALA A 281 -8.61 -13.32 8.43
N VAL A 282 -8.45 -14.49 7.81
CA VAL A 282 -7.14 -15.01 7.38
C VAL A 282 -6.52 -14.15 6.28
N ALA A 283 -7.31 -13.68 5.31
CA ALA A 283 -6.83 -12.82 4.24
C ALA A 283 -6.30 -11.48 4.76
N TRP A 284 -7.01 -10.86 5.72
CA TRP A 284 -6.52 -9.64 6.38
C TRP A 284 -5.25 -9.89 7.18
N ARG A 285 -5.17 -11.01 7.91
CA ARG A 285 -3.94 -11.40 8.62
C ARG A 285 -2.77 -11.54 7.65
N ALA A 286 -2.97 -12.26 6.55
CA ALA A 286 -1.94 -12.44 5.54
C ALA A 286 -1.49 -11.11 4.93
N ALA A 287 -2.41 -10.17 4.68
CA ALA A 287 -2.08 -8.83 4.19
C ALA A 287 -1.24 -8.01 5.18
N VAL A 288 -1.52 -8.11 6.48
CA VAL A 288 -0.77 -7.46 7.56
C VAL A 288 0.61 -8.11 7.78
N GLU A 289 0.74 -9.41 7.57
CA GLU A 289 2.01 -10.13 7.74
C GLU A 289 2.93 -10.01 6.50
N LYS A 290 2.38 -9.69 5.33
CA LYS A 290 3.13 -9.51 4.08
C LYS A 290 3.82 -8.15 4.03
N SER A 291 5.06 -8.07 4.49
CA SER A 291 5.87 -6.83 4.45
C SER A 291 6.59 -6.58 3.11
N ASP A 292 6.68 -7.57 2.23
CA ASP A 292 7.48 -7.52 0.99
C ASP A 292 6.67 -7.34 -0.30
N GLY A 293 5.41 -6.90 -0.20
CA GLY A 293 4.58 -6.60 -1.35
C GLY A 293 3.14 -6.24 -1.01
N PRO A 294 2.36 -5.78 -2.00
CA PRO A 294 0.98 -5.40 -1.80
C PRO A 294 0.05 -6.60 -1.77
N THR A 295 -1.13 -6.37 -1.19
CA THR A 295 -2.23 -7.33 -1.17
C THR A 295 -3.51 -6.66 -1.65
N CYS A 296 -4.22 -7.27 -2.59
CA CYS A 296 -5.60 -6.95 -2.93
C CYS A 296 -6.55 -7.89 -2.19
N LEU A 297 -7.44 -7.33 -1.38
CA LEU A 297 -8.51 -8.05 -0.71
C LEU A 297 -9.83 -7.76 -1.44
N VAL A 298 -10.52 -8.79 -1.90
CA VAL A 298 -11.68 -8.68 -2.79
C VAL A 298 -12.94 -9.24 -2.13
N PHE A 299 -13.92 -8.38 -1.89
CA PHE A 299 -15.06 -8.67 -1.02
C PHE A 299 -16.42 -8.48 -1.71
N SER A 300 -17.39 -9.30 -1.34
CA SER A 300 -18.75 -9.29 -1.87
C SER A 300 -19.61 -8.15 -1.31
N ARG A 301 -20.67 -7.79 -2.04
CA ARG A 301 -21.73 -6.90 -1.54
C ARG A 301 -22.76 -7.67 -0.70
N GLN A 302 -23.09 -8.88 -1.17
CA GLN A 302 -24.11 -9.80 -0.71
C GLN A 302 -23.59 -10.78 0.35
N GLY A 303 -24.48 -11.29 1.20
CA GLY A 303 -24.17 -12.30 2.21
C GLY A 303 -23.71 -13.62 1.59
N LEU A 304 -22.68 -14.25 2.17
CA LEU A 304 -22.14 -15.52 1.71
C LEU A 304 -22.32 -16.60 2.80
N PRO A 305 -22.70 -17.84 2.45
CA PRO A 305 -22.89 -18.90 3.43
C PRO A 305 -21.56 -19.29 4.07
N PHE A 306 -21.54 -19.32 5.40
CA PHE A 306 -20.43 -19.88 6.18
C PHE A 306 -20.11 -21.32 5.75
N GLN A 307 -18.81 -21.62 5.62
CA GLN A 307 -18.35 -22.98 5.33
C GLN A 307 -17.75 -23.61 6.59
N ALA A 308 -18.34 -24.72 7.04
CA ALA A 308 -17.81 -25.48 8.16
C ALA A 308 -16.42 -26.04 7.83
N ARG A 309 -15.49 -25.89 8.77
CA ARG A 309 -14.09 -26.33 8.62
C ARG A 309 -13.60 -27.02 9.87
N GLU A 310 -12.75 -28.01 9.67
CA GLU A 310 -11.88 -28.55 10.71
C GLU A 310 -10.67 -27.63 10.94
N ALA A 311 -10.02 -27.76 12.10
CA ALA A 311 -8.84 -26.96 12.45
C ALA A 311 -7.72 -27.05 11.40
N ALA A 312 -7.50 -28.25 10.84
CA ALA A 312 -6.52 -28.46 9.77
C ALA A 312 -6.86 -27.67 8.49
N GLN A 313 -8.15 -27.57 8.14
CA GLN A 313 -8.60 -26.81 6.97
C GLN A 313 -8.43 -25.31 7.20
N ILE A 314 -8.73 -24.82 8.41
CA ILE A 314 -8.48 -23.41 8.79
C ILE A 314 -7.01 -23.05 8.61
N GLY A 315 -6.09 -23.90 9.10
CA GLY A 315 -4.65 -23.71 8.91
C GLY A 315 -4.20 -23.74 7.44
N ASN A 316 -4.94 -24.42 6.57
CA ASN A 316 -4.63 -24.49 5.14
C ASN A 316 -5.14 -23.28 4.33
N ILE A 317 -6.02 -22.43 4.88
CA ILE A 317 -6.50 -21.22 4.17
C ILE A 317 -5.32 -20.33 3.76
N ALA A 318 -4.32 -20.17 4.63
CA ALA A 318 -3.12 -19.36 4.37
C ALA A 318 -2.27 -19.87 3.18
N ARG A 319 -2.49 -21.11 2.72
CA ARG A 319 -1.82 -21.69 1.55
C ARG A 319 -2.45 -21.25 0.22
N GLY A 320 -3.54 -20.48 0.27
CA GLY A 320 -4.22 -19.90 -0.89
C GLY A 320 -5.23 -20.83 -1.58
N GLY A 321 -4.97 -22.14 -1.60
CA GLY A 321 -5.91 -23.16 -2.08
C GLY A 321 -5.84 -24.41 -1.20
N TYR A 322 -6.99 -24.98 -0.87
CA TYR A 322 -7.11 -26.12 0.04
C TYR A 322 -8.38 -26.93 -0.25
N VAL A 323 -8.43 -28.16 0.26
CA VAL A 323 -9.59 -29.05 0.15
C VAL A 323 -10.60 -28.69 1.24
N LEU A 324 -11.74 -28.12 0.84
CA LEU A 324 -12.85 -27.79 1.74
C LEU A 324 -13.81 -28.97 1.94
N ARG A 325 -14.06 -29.71 0.87
CA ARG A 325 -14.87 -30.94 0.86
C ARG A 325 -14.09 -32.01 0.08
N ASP A 326 -14.15 -33.24 0.57
CA ASP A 326 -13.44 -34.37 -0.03
C ASP A 326 -14.35 -35.60 -0.12
N CYS A 327 -13.91 -36.60 -0.89
CA CYS A 327 -14.59 -37.86 -1.11
C CYS A 327 -13.73 -39.04 -0.64
N GLU A 328 -14.34 -40.22 -0.50
CA GLU A 328 -13.56 -41.44 -0.28
C GLU A 328 -12.88 -41.90 -1.58
N GLY A 329 -11.57 -42.14 -1.53
CA GLY A 329 -10.82 -42.64 -2.68
C GLY A 329 -10.38 -41.53 -3.64
N THR A 330 -10.43 -41.79 -4.95
CA THR A 330 -10.02 -40.84 -5.99
C THR A 330 -11.24 -40.07 -6.51
N PRO A 331 -11.21 -38.73 -6.53
CA PRO A 331 -12.34 -37.96 -7.04
C PRO A 331 -12.51 -38.14 -8.55
N ASP A 332 -13.75 -38.37 -9.00
CA ASP A 332 -14.11 -38.35 -10.42
C ASP A 332 -13.96 -36.95 -11.04
N ALA A 333 -14.13 -35.90 -10.22
CA ALA A 333 -13.98 -34.51 -10.61
C ALA A 333 -13.50 -33.65 -9.42
N ILE A 334 -12.76 -32.58 -9.72
CA ILE A 334 -12.36 -31.55 -8.75
C ILE A 334 -12.99 -30.22 -9.17
N VAL A 335 -13.79 -29.64 -8.28
CA VAL A 335 -14.38 -28.32 -8.48
C VAL A 335 -13.51 -27.28 -7.76
N ILE A 336 -13.05 -26.27 -8.51
CA ILE A 336 -12.26 -25.16 -7.97
C ILE A 336 -13.12 -23.91 -8.00
N ALA A 337 -13.34 -23.30 -6.83
CA ALA A 337 -14.14 -22.10 -6.67
C ALA A 337 -13.44 -21.07 -5.79
N THR A 338 -13.90 -19.83 -5.84
CA THR A 338 -13.38 -18.72 -5.02
C THR A 338 -14.53 -17.81 -4.61
N GLY A 339 -14.39 -17.06 -3.53
CA GLY A 339 -15.36 -16.05 -3.13
C GLY A 339 -16.79 -16.58 -3.01
N SER A 340 -17.73 -15.85 -3.59
CA SER A 340 -19.16 -16.17 -3.56
C SER A 340 -19.55 -17.50 -4.22
N GLU A 341 -18.69 -18.05 -5.09
CA GLU A 341 -19.00 -19.28 -5.81
C GLU A 341 -18.66 -20.55 -5.03
N VAL A 342 -17.95 -20.45 -3.89
CA VAL A 342 -17.61 -21.63 -3.07
C VAL A 342 -18.86 -22.31 -2.51
N GLY A 343 -19.84 -21.54 -2.02
CA GLY A 343 -21.11 -22.10 -1.53
C GLY A 343 -21.84 -22.90 -2.62
N ILE A 344 -21.89 -22.35 -3.84
CA ILE A 344 -22.49 -23.00 -5.02
C ILE A 344 -21.73 -24.29 -5.37
N ALA A 345 -20.40 -24.26 -5.32
CA ALA A 345 -19.57 -25.44 -5.59
C ALA A 345 -19.77 -26.55 -4.55
N VAL A 346 -19.94 -26.19 -3.27
CA VAL A 346 -20.24 -27.14 -2.20
C VAL A 346 -21.63 -27.76 -2.37
N GLU A 347 -22.65 -26.97 -2.74
CA GLU A 347 -23.99 -27.47 -3.03
C GLU A 347 -24.00 -28.42 -4.24
N ALA A 348 -23.23 -28.12 -5.28
CA ALA A 348 -23.11 -28.98 -6.46
C ALA A 348 -22.37 -30.30 -6.21
N ALA A 349 -21.53 -30.35 -5.17
CA ALA A 349 -20.75 -31.52 -4.79
C ALA A 349 -21.45 -32.44 -3.77
N ALA A 350 -22.61 -32.01 -3.22
CA ALA A 350 -23.40 -32.75 -2.24
C ALA A 350 -24.29 -33.82 -2.88
#